data_AF-A2C347-F1
#
_entry.id   AF-A2C347-F1
#
_cell.length_a   1.000
_cell.length_b   1.000
_cell.length_c   1.000
_cell.angle_alpha   90.00
_cell.angle_beta   90.00
_cell.angle_gamma   90.00
#
_symmetry.space_group_name_H-M   'P 1'
#
loop_
_entity.id
_entity.type
_entity.pdbx_description
1 polymer ?
#
loop_
_entity_poly.entity_id
_entity_poly.type
_entity_poly.pdbx_seq_one_letter_code
_entity_poly.pdbx_strand_id
1 'polypeptide(L)'
;MFLSSVDSVFFKSRAECFSNGKLHALDRYWSINNSHPMHEQMHKIIEDILNTRGEKTIKQSRLDLVRNFERSLSISTPMGRLSANIISFISFFVTSKPNHTNF
;
A
#
# COMPACT_ATOMS: atom_id res chain seq x y z
N MET A 1 2.20 11.06 -18.77
CA MET A 1 2.82 12.33 -18.32
C MET A 1 3.03 12.24 -16.82
N PHE A 2 4.20 12.58 -16.30
CA PHE A 2 4.47 12.54 -14.85
C PHE A 2 4.09 13.86 -14.20
N LEU A 3 3.80 13.85 -12.90
CA LEU A 3 3.56 15.08 -12.16
C LEU A 3 4.88 15.85 -12.08
N SER A 4 4.87 17.15 -12.41
CA SER A 4 6.08 17.96 -12.25
C SER A 4 6.43 18.08 -10.76
N SER A 5 7.70 18.36 -10.45
CA SER A 5 8.14 18.53 -9.06
C SER A 5 7.37 19.67 -8.35
N VAL A 6 7.08 20.76 -9.06
CA VAL A 6 6.33 21.89 -8.54
C VAL A 6 4.88 21.50 -8.22
N ASP A 7 4.24 20.76 -9.12
CA ASP A 7 2.86 20.28 -8.90
C ASP A 7 2.78 19.30 -7.73
N SER A 8 3.83 18.50 -7.53
CA SER A 8 3.92 17.52 -6.43
C SER A 8 4.01 18.21 -5.07
N VAL A 9 4.87 19.22 -4.97
CA VAL A 9 5.00 20.02 -3.74
C VAL A 9 3.72 20.79 -3.44
N PHE A 10 3.10 21.39 -4.47
CA PHE A 10 1.84 22.10 -4.31
C PHE A 10 0.72 21.16 -3.85
N PHE A 11 0.61 19.98 -4.46
CA PHE A 11 -0.36 18.97 -4.07
C PHE A 11 -0.12 18.48 -2.64
N LYS A 12 1.13 18.19 -2.26
CA LYS A 12 1.50 17.78 -0.90
C LYS A 12 1.09 18.82 0.13
N SER A 13 1.48 20.08 -0.06
CA SER A 13 1.13 21.18 0.85
C SER A 13 -0.39 21.33 1.02
N ARG A 14 -1.16 21.19 -0.07
CA ARG A 14 -2.62 21.23 0.01
C ARG A 14 -3.22 20.00 0.70
N ALA A 15 -2.67 18.82 0.44
CA ALA A 15 -3.13 17.56 1.03
C ALA A 15 -2.84 17.49 2.53
N GLU A 16 -1.77 18.13 3.01
CA GLU A 16 -1.46 18.32 4.42
C GLU A 16 -2.50 19.16 5.16
N CYS A 17 -3.36 19.92 4.48
CA CYS A 17 -4.47 20.64 5.10
C CYS A 17 -5.77 19.82 5.14
N PHE A 18 -5.83 18.65 4.51
CA PHE A 18 -7.04 17.83 4.49
C PHE A 18 -7.26 17.12 5.82
N SER A 19 -8.54 16.90 6.17
CA SER A 19 -8.92 16.05 7.30
C SER A 19 -8.57 14.59 7.02
N ASN A 20 -8.35 13.81 8.09
CA ASN A 20 -7.96 12.40 7.97
C ASN A 20 -9.00 11.60 7.15
N GLY A 21 -10.29 11.84 7.36
CA GLY A 21 -11.36 11.19 6.58
C GLY A 21 -11.26 11.48 5.07
N LYS A 22 -10.87 12.69 4.68
CA LYS A 22 -10.69 13.06 3.27
C LYS A 22 -9.43 12.42 2.68
N LEU A 23 -8.35 12.32 3.45
CA LEU A 23 -7.13 11.62 3.04
C LEU A 23 -7.39 10.13 2.84
N HIS A 24 -8.11 9.48 3.75
CA HIS A 24 -8.49 8.06 3.62
C HIS A 24 -9.38 7.80 2.40
N ALA A 25 -10.31 8.71 2.08
CA ALA A 25 -11.13 8.60 0.87
C ALA A 25 -10.28 8.72 -0.40
N LEU A 26 -9.31 9.64 -0.42
CA LEU A 26 -8.38 9.80 -1.54
C LEU A 26 -7.43 8.60 -1.66
N ASP A 27 -6.93 8.08 -0.55
CA ASP A 27 -6.11 6.86 -0.51
C ASP A 27 -6.85 5.70 -1.17
N ARG A 28 -8.14 5.53 -0.86
CA ARG A 28 -8.99 4.50 -1.46
C ARG A 28 -9.21 4.72 -2.95
N TYR A 29 -9.51 5.95 -3.34
CA TYR A 29 -9.79 6.30 -4.72
C TYR A 29 -8.57 6.02 -5.61
N TRP A 30 -7.39 6.44 -5.18
CA TRP A 30 -6.17 6.24 -5.97
C TRP A 30 -5.63 4.81 -5.92
N SER A 31 -5.87 4.07 -4.83
CA SER A 31 -5.58 2.63 -4.78
C SER A 31 -6.36 1.85 -5.83
N ILE A 32 -7.54 2.31 -6.24
CA ILE A 32 -8.36 1.67 -7.27
C ILE A 32 -7.99 2.21 -8.66
N ASN A 33 -7.68 3.51 -8.77
CA ASN A 33 -7.44 4.19 -10.04
C ASN A 33 -5.95 4.43 -10.33
N ASN A 34 -5.10 3.42 -10.11
CA ASN A 34 -3.63 3.53 -10.22
C ASN A 34 -3.06 3.30 -11.64
N SER A 35 -3.91 3.21 -12.66
CA SER A 35 -3.50 2.86 -14.03
C SER A 35 -2.56 3.88 -14.70
N HIS A 36 -2.47 5.10 -14.17
CA HIS A 36 -1.61 6.15 -14.71
C HIS A 36 -0.50 6.51 -13.70
N PRO A 37 0.76 6.68 -14.14
CA PRO A 37 1.90 6.91 -13.24
C PRO A 37 1.76 8.18 -12.38
N MET A 38 1.03 9.18 -12.86
CA MET A 38 0.70 10.37 -12.07
C MET A 38 -0.17 10.04 -10.84
N HIS A 39 -1.11 9.12 -10.99
CA HIS A 39 -2.00 8.71 -9.91
C HIS A 39 -1.23 7.91 -8.84
N GLU A 40 -0.25 7.11 -9.27
CA GLU A 40 0.64 6.41 -8.35
C GLU A 40 1.48 7.40 -7.52
N GLN A 41 1.97 8.49 -8.13
CA GLN A 41 2.68 9.55 -7.42
C GLN A 41 1.76 10.28 -6.43
N MET A 42 0.53 10.63 -6.82
CA MET A 42 -0.44 11.24 -5.92
C MET A 42 -0.79 10.31 -4.75
N HIS A 43 -0.97 9.03 -5.00
CA HIS A 43 -1.24 8.02 -3.98
C HIS A 43 -0.08 7.93 -2.97
N LYS A 44 1.17 7.89 -3.44
CA LYS A 44 2.36 7.91 -2.58
C LYS A 44 2.43 9.14 -1.68
N ILE A 45 2.08 10.32 -2.20
CA ILE A 45 2.05 11.57 -1.40
C ILE A 45 0.98 11.47 -0.30
N ILE A 46 -0.19 10.93 -0.61
CA ILE A 46 -1.27 10.76 0.38
C ILE A 46 -0.87 9.74 1.45
N GLU A 47 -0.24 8.63 1.06
CA GLU A 47 0.27 7.63 1.99
C GLU A 47 1.35 8.21 2.92
N ASP A 48 2.27 9.02 2.39
CA ASP A 48 3.30 9.71 3.18
C ASP A 48 2.67 10.63 4.24
N ILE A 49 1.63 11.38 3.87
CA ILE A 49 0.90 12.27 4.79
C ILE A 49 0.16 11.45 5.86
N LEU A 50 -0.53 10.37 5.48
CA LEU A 50 -1.22 9.50 6.44
C LEU A 50 -0.24 8.83 7.41
N ASN A 51 0.87 8.31 6.91
CA ASN A 51 1.92 7.72 7.75
C ASN A 51 2.54 8.75 8.71
N THR A 52 2.83 9.96 8.23
CA THR A 52 3.36 11.07 9.06
C THR A 52 2.41 11.43 10.19
N ARG A 53 1.10 11.30 9.97
CA ARG A 53 0.05 11.54 10.98
C ARG A 53 -0.21 10.33 11.90
N GLY A 54 0.47 9.20 11.69
CA GLY A 54 0.22 7.96 12.43
C GLY A 54 -1.09 7.27 12.08
N GLU A 55 -1.70 7.62 10.94
CA GLU A 55 -2.94 7.01 10.46
C GLU A 55 -2.62 5.75 9.65
N LYS A 56 -3.45 4.71 9.80
CA LYS A 56 -3.27 3.45 9.07
C LYS A 56 -3.70 3.60 7.61
N THR A 57 -2.78 3.40 6.67
CA THR A 57 -3.10 3.41 5.24
C THR A 57 -3.88 2.16 4.82
N ILE A 58 -4.55 2.21 3.66
CA ILE A 58 -5.28 1.06 3.12
C ILE A 58 -4.34 -0.10 2.80
N LYS A 59 -3.09 0.17 2.41
CA LYS A 59 -2.08 -0.88 2.22
C LYS A 59 -1.75 -1.61 3.52
N GLN A 60 -1.55 -0.89 4.63
CA GLN A 60 -1.33 -1.50 5.94
C GLN A 60 -2.55 -2.32 6.37
N SER A 61 -3.77 -1.81 6.17
CA SER A 61 -5.00 -2.54 6.50
C SER A 61 -5.14 -3.84 5.69
N ARG A 62 -4.74 -3.84 4.41
CA ARG A 62 -4.72 -5.07 3.59
C ARG A 62 -3.64 -6.05 4.02
N LEU A 63 -2.45 -5.57 4.37
CA LEU A 63 -1.36 -6.41 4.87
C LEU A 63 -1.74 -7.05 6.21
N ASP A 64 -2.35 -6.30 7.12
CA ASP A 64 -2.85 -6.81 8.40
C ASP A 64 -3.92 -7.90 8.18
N LEU A 65 -4.81 -7.72 7.20
CA LEU A 65 -5.81 -8.73 6.85
C LEU A 65 -5.17 -10.02 6.33
N VAL A 66 -4.22 -9.92 5.39
CA VAL A 66 -3.48 -11.09 4.85
C VAL A 66 -2.73 -11.79 5.98
N ARG A 67 -2.04 -11.03 6.83
CA ARG A 67 -1.28 -11.59 7.95
C ARG A 67 -2.19 -12.28 8.96
N ASN A 68 -3.36 -11.72 9.27
CA ASN A 68 -4.34 -12.36 10.14
C ASN A 68 -4.94 -13.63 9.51
N PHE A 69 -5.13 -13.63 8.19
CA PHE A 69 -5.59 -14.79 7.45
C PHE A 69 -4.54 -15.91 7.45
N GLU A 70 -3.27 -15.60 7.15
CA GLU A 70 -2.15 -16.54 7.26
C GLU A 70 -2.02 -17.11 8.67
N ARG A 71 -2.14 -16.26 9.70
CA ARG A 71 -2.09 -16.69 11.10
C ARG A 71 -3.24 -17.65 11.42
N SER A 72 -4.46 -17.33 10.99
CA SER A 72 -5.64 -18.17 11.21
C SER A 72 -5.54 -19.52 10.49
N LEU A 73 -4.99 -19.53 9.27
CA LEU A 73 -4.71 -20.75 8.51
C LEU A 73 -3.61 -21.59 9.18
N SER A 74 -2.55 -20.95 9.68
CA SER A 74 -1.45 -21.65 10.37
C SER A 74 -1.88 -22.30 11.69
N ILE A 75 -2.93 -21.77 12.34
CA ILE A 75 -3.45 -22.23 13.63
C ILE A 75 -4.52 -23.32 13.48
N SER A 76 -5.35 -23.26 12.42
CA SER A 76 -6.46 -24.19 12.23
C SER A 76 -6.11 -25.30 11.23
N THR A 77 -5.86 -26.49 11.76
CA THR A 77 -5.68 -27.81 11.07
C THR A 77 -4.34 -28.09 10.36
N PRO A 78 -3.90 -29.37 10.29
CA PRO A 78 -2.69 -29.76 9.55
C PRO A 78 -2.73 -29.40 8.05
N MET A 79 -3.92 -29.28 7.46
CA MET A 79 -4.10 -28.79 6.08
C MET A 79 -3.84 -27.27 5.97
N GLY A 80 -4.19 -26.50 7.01
CA GLY A 80 -3.91 -25.07 7.12
C GLY A 80 -2.42 -24.72 7.29
N ARG A 81 -1.63 -25.61 7.90
CA ARG A 81 -0.15 -25.50 7.93
C ARG A 81 0.48 -25.66 6.55
N LEU A 82 -0.05 -26.57 5.73
CA LEU A 82 0.39 -26.78 4.35
C LEU A 82 0.08 -25.57 3.47
N SER A 83 -1.13 -25.01 3.58
CA SER A 83 -1.51 -23.81 2.83
C SER A 83 -0.74 -22.56 3.27
N ALA A 84 -0.45 -22.40 4.56
CA ALA A 84 0.41 -21.32 5.06
C ALA A 84 1.83 -21.38 4.47
N ASN A 85 2.40 -22.59 4.31
CA ASN A 85 3.70 -22.76 3.65
C ASN A 85 3.64 -22.42 2.15
N ILE A 86 2.57 -22.78 1.45
CA ILE A 86 2.39 -22.46 0.03
C ILE A 86 2.22 -20.94 -0.16
N ILE A 87 1.42 -20.29 0.69
CA ILE A 87 1.21 -18.83 0.64
C ILE A 87 2.52 -18.10 0.96
N SER A 88 3.31 -18.56 1.95
CA SER A 88 4.64 -18.03 2.27
C SER A 88 5.61 -18.19 1.09
N PHE A 89 5.55 -19.30 0.35
CA PHE A 89 6.34 -19.51 -0.86
C PHE A 89 5.93 -18.52 -1.97
N ILE A 90 4.63 -18.33 -2.19
CA ILE A 90 4.13 -17.40 -3.21
C ILE A 90 4.44 -15.95 -2.82
N SER A 91 4.30 -15.58 -1.55
CA SER A 91 4.63 -14.24 -1.07
C SER A 91 6.12 -13.93 -1.24
N PHE A 92 7.01 -14.90 -0.97
CA PHE A 92 8.44 -14.78 -1.28
C PHE A 92 8.68 -14.43 -2.76
N PHE A 93 8.04 -15.14 -3.71
CA PHE A 93 8.16 -14.86 -5.14
C PHE A 93 7.57 -13.50 -5.57
N VAL A 94 6.49 -13.05 -4.92
CA VAL A 94 5.89 -11.74 -5.19
C VAL A 94 6.77 -10.61 -4.66
N THR A 95 7.41 -10.80 -3.50
CA THR A 95 8.35 -9.83 -2.92
C THR A 95 9.78 -9.92 -3.47
N SER A 96 10.16 -11.01 -4.12
CA SER A 96 11.49 -11.22 -4.71
C SER A 96 11.60 -10.74 -6.17
N LYS A 97 10.54 -10.10 -6.70
CA LYS A 97 10.64 -9.36 -7.96
C LYS A 97 11.82 -8.38 -7.84
N PRO A 98 12.84 -8.48 -8.70
CA PRO A 98 14.15 -7.93 -8.43
C PRO A 98 14.06 -6.41 -8.33
N ASN A 99 14.75 -5.87 -7.31
CA ASN A 99 15.36 -4.57 -7.41
C ASN A 99 16.22 -4.58 -8.68
N HIS A 100 15.66 -4.18 -9.82
CA HIS A 100 16.45 -3.63 -10.92
C HIS A 100 16.85 -2.22 -10.49
N THR A 101 17.76 -2.17 -9.52
CA THR A 101 18.72 -1.07 -9.40
C THR A 101 19.65 -1.20 -10.60
N ASN A 102 19.29 -0.57 -11.71
CA ASN A 102 20.26 -0.26 -12.74
C ASN A 102 20.87 1.10 -12.40
N PHE A 103 22.13 1.02 -12.00
CA PHE A 103 23.16 2.05 -12.19
C PHE A 103 23.27 2.43 -13.67
#